data_AF-A0A8S2YB30-F1
#
_entry.id   AF-A0A8S2YB30-F1
#
_cell.length_a   1.000
_cell.length_b   1.000
_cell.length_c   1.000
_cell.angle_alpha   90.00
_cell.angle_beta   90.00
_cell.angle_gamma   90.00
#
_symmetry.space_group_name_H-M   'P 1'
#
loop_
_entity.id
_entity.type
_entity.pdbx_description
1 polymer ?
#
loop_
_entity_poly.entity_id
_entity_poly.type
_entity_poly.pdbx_seq_one_letter_code
_entity_poly.pdbx_strand_id
1 'polypeptide(L)' 'GCVHMRICSNNGVYILGQCSHPFPTVPRMIEYYSQCEVPIKGVQHVKLADPVFRSTENDLL' A
#
# COMPACT_ATOMS: atom_id res chain seq x y z
N GLY A 1 -16.77 -3.86 0.44
CA GLY A 1 -15.70 -4.83 0.74
C GLY A 1 -14.47 -4.09 1.19
N CYS A 2 -13.62 -4.69 2.03
CA CYS A 2 -12.33 -4.13 2.41
C CYS A 2 -11.21 -4.78 1.57
N VAL A 3 -10.17 -4.01 1.25
CA VAL A 3 -8.99 -4.50 0.53
C VAL A 3 -7.82 -4.48 1.51
N HIS A 4 -7.41 -5.65 1.97
CA HIS A 4 -6.23 -5.82 2.83
C HIS A 4 -5.04 -6.23 1.96
N MET A 5 -4.03 -5.37 1.86
CA MET A 5 -2.79 -5.65 1.13
C MET A 5 -1.63 -5.84 2.11
N ARG A 6 -0.74 -6.78 1.80
CA ARG A 6 0.45 -7.04 2.62
C ARG A 6 1.66 -6.39 1.99
N ILE A 7 2.42 -5.64 2.78
CA ILE A 7 3.77 -5.21 2.39
C ILE A 7 4.74 -6.32 2.81
N CYS A 8 5.45 -6.89 1.85
CA CYS A 8 6.52 -7.85 2.09
C CYS A 8 7.88 -7.15 1.98
N SER A 9 8.79 -7.43 2.91
CA SER A 9 10.19 -7.03 2.82
C SER A 9 11.05 -8.26 2.54
N ASN A 10 11.94 -8.17 1.54
CA ASN A 10 12.91 -9.20 1.23
C ASN A 10 14.18 -8.54 0.69
N ASN A 11 15.36 -8.91 1.19
CA ASN A 11 16.65 -8.40 0.70
C ASN A 11 16.73 -6.87 0.57
N GLY A 12 16.13 -6.13 1.51
CA GLY A 12 16.15 -4.67 1.53
C GLY A 12 15.20 -3.98 0.56
N VAL A 13 14.33 -4.72 -0.14
CA VAL A 13 13.25 -4.15 -0.97
C VAL A 13 11.87 -4.46 -0.42
N TYR A 14 10.90 -3.63 -0.78
CA TYR A 14 9.51 -3.68 -0.32
C TYR A 14 8.55 -3.91 -1.50
N ILE A 15 7.60 -4.84 -1.34
CA ILE A 15 6.62 -5.21 -2.38
C ILE A 15 5.20 -5.15 -1.78
N LEU A 16 4.26 -4.50 -2.47
CA LEU A 16 2.84 -4.42 -2.08
C LEU A 16 2.01 -5.56 -2.69
N GLY A 17 1.82 -6.68 -1.99
CA GLY A 17 1.16 -7.87 -2.53
C GLY A 17 2.12 -8.76 -3.33
N GLN A 18 1.62 -9.83 -3.97
CA GLN A 18 2.48 -10.84 -4.60
C GLN A 18 2.95 -10.51 -6.04
N CYS A 19 2.24 -9.61 -6.75
CA CYS A 19 2.50 -9.32 -8.17
C CYS A 19 3.01 -7.89 -8.42
N SER A 20 3.38 -7.17 -7.36
CA SER A 20 3.76 -5.75 -7.45
C SER A 20 5.26 -5.57 -7.64
N HIS A 21 5.63 -4.36 -8.06
CA HIS A 21 7.03 -3.98 -8.27
C HIS A 21 7.79 -3.89 -6.93
N PRO A 22 9.08 -4.27 -6.86
CA PRO A 22 9.91 -4.05 -5.68
C PRO A 22 10.41 -2.60 -5.59
N PHE A 23 10.39 -2.02 -4.39
CA PHE A 23 10.85 -0.65 -4.14
C PHE A 23 11.94 -0.63 -3.08
N PRO A 24 12.89 0.32 -3.15
CA PRO A 24 13.96 0.44 -2.15
C PRO A 24 13.45 0.91 -0.78
N THR A 25 12.32 1.62 -0.73
CA THR A 25 11.70 2.10 0.52
C THR A 25 10.17 2.09 0.42
N VAL A 26 9.50 1.98 1.57
CA VAL A 26 8.03 2.07 1.64
C VAL A 26 7.52 3.42 1.12
N PRO A 27 8.07 4.59 1.49
CA PRO A 27 7.60 5.87 0.95
C PRO A 27 7.61 5.95 -0.59
N ARG A 28 8.66 5.41 -1.24
CA ARG A 28 8.72 5.35 -2.72
C ARG A 28 7.63 4.46 -3.32
N MET A 29 7.34 3.34 -2.69
CA MET A 29 6.23 2.46 -3.09
C MET A 29 4.88 3.16 -2.97
N ILE A 30 4.64 3.90 -1.89
CA ILE A 30 3.39 4.66 -1.67
C ILE A 30 3.26 5.79 -2.69
N GLU A 31 4.33 6.55 -2.93
CA GLU A 31 4.36 7.62 -3.94
C GLU A 31 4.01 7.08 -5.33
N TYR A 32 4.59 5.96 -5.75
CA TYR A 32 4.28 5.33 -7.04
C TYR A 32 2.81 4.91 -7.15
N TYR A 33 2.29 4.16 -6.17
CA TYR A 33 0.91 3.68 -6.18
C TYR A 33 -0.14 4.75 -5.88
N SER A 34 0.27 5.98 -5.57
CA SER A 34 -0.62 7.14 -5.58
C SER A 34 -0.98 7.60 -7.00
N GLN A 35 -0.13 7.30 -7.97
CA GLN A 35 -0.28 7.73 -9.37
C GLN A 35 -0.63 6.54 -10.29
N CYS A 36 -0.09 5.36 -9.97
CA CYS A 36 -0.27 4.13 -10.72
C CYS A 36 -1.20 3.15 -10.00
N GLU A 37 -1.89 2.32 -10.77
CA GLU A 37 -2.77 1.30 -10.20
C GLU A 37 -1.98 0.15 -9.57
N VAL A 38 -2.50 -0.35 -8.45
CA VAL A 38 -2.00 -1.57 -7.84
C VAL A 38 -2.46 -2.76 -8.70
N PRO A 39 -1.54 -3.64 -9.12
CA PRO A 39 -1.88 -4.80 -9.94
C PRO A 39 -2.57 -5.88 -9.09
N ILE A 40 -3.88 -5.71 -8.87
CA ILE A 40 -4.73 -6.67 -8.16
C ILE A 40 -5.55 -7.45 -9.19
N LYS A 41 -5.31 -8.78 -9.28
CA LYS A 41 -6.07 -9.64 -10.20
C LYS A 41 -7.55 -9.63 -9.84
N GLY A 42 -8.41 -9.34 -10.82
CA GLY A 42 -9.86 -9.43 -10.69
C GLY A 42 -10.52 -8.29 -9.89
N VAL A 43 -9.77 -7.25 -9.52
CA VAL A 43 -10.31 -6.05 -8.85
C VAL A 43 -10.11 -4.84 -9.77
N GLN A 44 -11.13 -3.98 -9.85
CA GLN A 44 -11.13 -2.80 -10.70
C GLN A 44 -10.19 -1.72 -10.13
N HIS A 45 -9.23 -1.28 -10.96
CA HIS A 45 -8.38 -0.06 -10.86
C HIS A 45 -8.21 0.55 -9.44
N VAL A 46 -7.42 -0.08 -8.57
CA VAL A 46 -7.14 0.44 -7.22
C VAL A 46 -5.91 1.33 -7.22
N LYS A 47 -6.01 2.54 -6.67
CA LYS A 47 -4.89 3.45 -6.38
C LYS A 47 -4.92 3.89 -4.91
N LEU A 48 -3.77 4.30 -4.38
CA LEU A 48 -3.72 4.99 -3.10
C LEU A 48 -4.14 6.45 -3.33
N ALA A 49 -5.08 6.97 -2.55
CA ALA A 49 -5.56 8.35 -2.67
C ALA A 49 -4.96 9.21 -1.55
N ASP A 50 -5.71 9.40 -0.46
CA ASP A 50 -5.29 10.22 0.68
C ASP A 50 -4.88 9.35 1.88
N PRO A 51 -3.77 9.70 2.57
CA PRO A 51 -3.40 9.01 3.80
C PRO A 51 -4.41 9.31 4.90
N VAL A 52 -4.84 8.27 5.60
CA VAL A 52 -5.72 8.41 6.77
C VAL A 52 -4.85 8.49 8.02
N PHE A 53 -4.93 9.61 8.74
CA PHE A 53 -4.25 9.79 10.01
C PHE A 53 -5.03 9.09 11.13
N ARG A 54 -4.32 8.46 12.06
CA ARG A 54 -4.96 7.99 13.30
C ARG A 54 -5.39 9.19 14.12
N SER A 55 -6.69 9.32 14.36
CA SER A 55 -7.21 10.17 15.43
C SER A 55 -6.85 9.53 16.77
N THR A 56 -6.00 10.20 17.56
CA THR A 56 -5.60 9.72 18.90
C THR A 56 -6.75 9.68 19.91
N GLU A 57 -7.94 10.19 19.58
CA GLU A 57 -9.11 10.25 20.48
C GLU A 57 -9.70 8.87 20.81
N ASN A 58 -9.51 7.85 19.97
CA ASN A 58 -10.04 6.49 20.19
C ASN A 58 -9.01 5.50 20.77
N ASP A 59 -7.73 5.86 20.86
CA ASP A 59 -6.67 5.01 21.43
C ASP A 59 -6.52 5.24 22.97
N LEU A 60 -7.29 6.17 23.54
CA LEU A 60 -7.30 6.53 24.97
C LEU A 60 -8.54 6.04 25.75
N LEU A 61 -9.40 5.22 25.12
CA LEU A 61 -10.58 4.59 25.73
C LEU A 61 -10.43 3.08 25.86
#